data_AF-A0A523GUG5-F1
#
_entry.id   AF-A0A523GUG5-F1
#
_cell.length_a   1.000
_cell.length_b   1.000
_cell.length_c   1.000
_cell.angle_alpha   90.00
_cell.angle_beta   90.00
_cell.angle_gamma   90.00
#
_symmetry.space_group_name_H-M   'P 1'
#
loop_
_entity.id
_entity.type
_entity.pdbx_description
1 polymer ?
#
loop_
_entity_poly.entity_id
_entity_poly.type
_entity_poly.pdbx_seq_one_letter_code
_entity_poly.pdbx_strand_id
1 'polypeptide(L)'
;MKMHLLCLCLFMLIGRVATAQEGHYWTVQFGTKSTFLGGAVVGSAVDASANFYNPGAVSMLEDEINFQGTAVYLWESLKFENDLPGIETEGFSEIKSVPNFLGGVLDINILGTVRIGYSIFGRHSYKLELASSLSDTLHA
;
A
#
# COMPACT_ATOMS: atom_id res chain seq x y z
N MET A 1 -37.06 12.19 -16.54
CA MET A 1 -37.15 10.86 -15.88
C MET A 1 -36.43 9.75 -16.65
N LYS A 2 -36.69 9.52 -17.94
CA LYS A 2 -36.07 8.44 -18.73
C LYS A 2 -34.54 8.56 -18.93
N MET A 3 -34.02 9.79 -19.06
CA MET A 3 -32.57 10.04 -19.25
C MET A 3 -31.73 9.67 -18.01
N HIS A 4 -32.20 10.01 -16.81
CA HIS A 4 -31.49 9.67 -15.56
C HIS A 4 -31.50 8.15 -15.31
N LEU A 5 -32.58 7.47 -15.69
CA LEU A 5 -32.67 6.01 -15.60
C LEU A 5 -31.67 5.33 -16.54
N LEU A 6 -31.48 5.88 -17.74
CA LEU A 6 -30.49 5.37 -18.71
C LEU A 6 -29.05 5.58 -18.21
N CYS A 7 -28.74 6.77 -17.66
CA CYS A 7 -27.43 7.03 -17.04
C CYS A 7 -27.16 6.11 -15.85
N LEU A 8 -28.17 5.83 -15.03
CA LEU A 8 -28.05 4.91 -13.89
C LEU A 8 -27.79 3.46 -14.35
N CYS A 9 -28.50 3.00 -15.38
CA CYS A 9 -28.26 1.69 -15.98
C CYS A 9 -26.87 1.60 -16.61
N LEU A 10 -26.40 2.66 -17.27
CA LEU A 10 -25.05 2.71 -17.84
C LEU A 10 -23.97 2.68 -16.75
N PHE A 11 -24.20 3.35 -15.63
CA PHE A 11 -23.30 3.34 -14.46
C PHE A 11 -23.17 1.94 -13.85
N MET A 12 -24.27 1.19 -13.74
CA MET A 12 -24.26 -0.17 -13.20
C MET A 12 -23.51 -1.17 -14.11
N LEU A 13 -23.52 -0.96 -15.43
CA LEU A 13 -22.79 -1.82 -16.39
C LEU A 13 -21.26 -1.64 -16.31
N ILE A 14 -20.76 -0.57 -15.69
CA ILE A 14 -19.32 -0.31 -15.50
C ILE A 14 -18.82 -0.96 -14.19
N GLY A 15 -19.72 -1.45 -13.33
CA GLY A 15 -19.38 -2.19 -12.12
C GLY A 15 -18.74 -3.53 -12.44
N ARG A 16 -17.41 -3.53 -12.67
CA ARG A 16 -16.65 -4.75 -12.87
C ARG A 16 -16.64 -5.60 -11.60
N VAL A 17 -16.44 -6.90 -11.78
CA VAL A 17 -16.16 -7.89 -10.73
C VAL A 17 -15.09 -7.33 -9.81
N ALA A 18 -15.48 -6.88 -8.63
CA ALA A 18 -14.55 -6.60 -7.56
C ALA A 18 -14.00 -7.95 -7.14
N THR A 19 -12.87 -8.35 -7.71
CA THR A 19 -12.04 -9.39 -7.10
C THR A 19 -11.76 -8.88 -5.69
N ALA A 20 -12.21 -9.62 -4.67
CA ALA A 20 -11.88 -9.29 -3.29
C ALA A 20 -10.39 -8.94 -3.25
N GLN A 21 -10.06 -7.74 -2.76
CA GLN A 21 -8.67 -7.31 -2.70
C GLN A 21 -7.98 -8.19 -1.65
N GLU A 22 -7.41 -9.32 -2.07
CA GLU A 22 -6.55 -10.18 -1.24
C GLU A 22 -5.21 -9.50 -0.90
N GLY A 23 -5.05 -8.22 -1.28
CA GLY A 23 -3.94 -7.40 -0.83
C GLY A 23 -4.27 -6.80 0.53
N HIS A 24 -3.69 -7.36 1.59
CA HIS A 24 -3.50 -6.69 2.87
C HIS A 24 -2.58 -5.45 2.67
N TYR A 25 -3.06 -4.42 1.97
CA TYR A 25 -2.30 -3.18 1.74
C TYR A 25 -2.36 -2.24 2.93
N TRP A 26 -3.28 -2.48 3.87
CA TRP A 26 -3.47 -1.65 5.06
C TRP A 26 -2.31 -1.69 6.06
N THR A 27 -1.46 -2.72 5.97
CA THR A 27 -0.25 -2.83 6.79
C THR A 27 0.94 -2.06 6.22
N VAL A 28 0.85 -1.55 4.98
CA VAL A 28 1.95 -0.84 4.32
C VAL A 28 1.74 0.67 4.45
N GLN A 29 2.71 1.34 5.06
CA GLN A 29 2.73 2.78 5.20
C GLN A 29 3.46 3.43 4.02
N PHE A 30 2.78 4.34 3.30
CA PHE A 30 3.36 5.10 2.19
C PHE A 30 3.76 6.50 2.65
N GLY A 31 4.99 6.89 2.32
CA GLY A 31 5.51 8.21 2.69
C GLY A 31 6.16 8.23 4.06
N THR A 32 7.01 9.23 4.25
CA THR A 32 7.90 9.34 5.41
C THR A 32 7.10 9.49 6.71
N LYS A 33 6.15 10.44 6.79
CA LYS A 33 5.36 10.64 8.02
C LYS A 33 4.49 9.42 8.33
N SER A 34 3.88 8.81 7.32
CA SER A 34 3.09 7.58 7.52
C SER A 34 3.91 6.45 8.13
N THR A 35 5.13 6.25 7.62
CA THR A 35 6.04 5.23 8.14
C THR A 35 6.41 5.50 9.60
N PHE A 36 6.80 6.73 9.95
CA PHE A 36 7.19 7.07 11.32
C PHE A 36 6.02 7.10 12.32
N LEU A 37 4.80 7.39 11.85
CA LEU A 37 3.59 7.45 12.69
C LEU A 37 2.85 6.12 12.73
N GLY A 38 3.42 5.04 12.19
CA GLY A 38 2.78 3.73 12.14
C GLY A 38 1.44 3.72 11.38
N GLY A 39 1.25 4.64 10.43
CA GLY A 39 0.02 4.78 9.64
C GLY A 39 -1.04 5.72 10.23
N ALA A 40 -0.78 6.38 11.36
CA ALA A 40 -1.71 7.33 11.97
C ALA A 40 -1.73 8.69 11.26
N VAL A 41 -2.07 8.73 9.96
CA VAL A 41 -1.84 9.89 9.08
C VAL A 41 -3.06 10.56 8.45
N VAL A 42 -4.23 9.93 8.49
CA VAL A 42 -5.45 10.42 7.80
C VAL A 42 -5.81 11.87 8.16
N GLY A 43 -5.59 12.27 9.41
CA GLY A 43 -5.84 13.64 9.88
C GLY A 43 -4.61 14.39 10.41
N SER A 44 -3.42 13.79 10.36
CA SER A 44 -2.23 14.32 11.04
C SER A 44 -1.07 14.65 10.08
N ALA A 45 -0.99 13.96 8.94
CA ALA A 45 0.09 14.21 7.98
C ALA A 45 -0.39 15.06 6.81
N VAL A 46 0.18 16.26 6.74
CA VAL A 46 0.14 17.12 5.56
C VAL A 46 1.51 16.97 4.87
N ASP A 47 1.64 15.93 4.04
CA ASP A 47 2.75 15.71 3.11
C ASP A 47 2.20 15.09 1.81
N ALA A 48 3.05 14.81 0.82
CA ALA A 48 2.58 14.30 -0.48
C ALA A 48 1.86 12.93 -0.37
N SER A 49 2.07 12.16 0.71
CA SER A 49 1.34 10.91 0.95
C SER A 49 -0.15 11.12 1.23
N ALA A 50 -0.57 12.36 1.53
CA ALA A 50 -1.98 12.74 1.61
C ALA A 50 -2.74 12.42 0.32
N ASN A 51 -2.07 12.41 -0.85
CA ASN A 51 -2.66 11.95 -2.11
C ASN A 51 -3.28 10.53 -2.02
N PHE A 52 -2.73 9.67 -1.15
CA PHE A 52 -3.25 8.33 -0.86
C PHE A 52 -4.22 8.33 0.33
N TYR A 53 -3.83 8.95 1.45
CA TYR A 53 -4.55 8.80 2.72
C TYR A 53 -5.72 9.78 2.89
N ASN A 54 -5.58 11.00 2.38
CA ASN A 54 -6.58 12.06 2.52
C ASN A 54 -6.41 13.10 1.39
N PRO A 55 -7.03 12.86 0.22
CA PRO A 55 -6.98 13.80 -0.90
C PRO A 55 -7.50 15.21 -0.54
N GLY A 56 -8.36 15.34 0.48
CA GLY A 56 -8.80 16.64 0.99
C GLY A 56 -7.70 17.43 1.71
N ALA A 57 -6.76 16.76 2.36
CA ALA A 57 -5.61 17.40 3.01
C ALA A 57 -4.56 17.89 2.00
N VAL A 58 -4.62 17.44 0.74
CA VAL A 58 -3.70 17.87 -0.33
C VAL A 58 -3.80 19.38 -0.59
N SER A 59 -4.99 19.98 -0.42
CA SER A 59 -5.16 21.44 -0.52
C SER A 59 -4.49 22.22 0.60
N MET A 60 -4.05 21.56 1.68
CA MET A 60 -3.39 22.19 2.82
C MET A 60 -1.86 22.20 2.69
N LEU A 61 -1.30 21.57 1.66
CA LEU A 61 0.14 21.64 1.38
C LEU A 61 0.54 23.09 1.05
N GLU A 62 1.63 23.58 1.63
CA GLU A 62 2.04 24.99 1.44
C GLU A 62 2.67 25.23 0.06
N ASP A 63 3.38 24.24 -0.46
CA ASP A 63 4.08 24.34 -1.75
C ASP A 63 3.13 24.21 -2.95
N GLU A 64 3.25 25.14 -3.91
CA GLU A 64 2.54 25.08 -5.20
C GLU A 64 3.02 23.92 -6.09
N ILE A 65 4.30 23.56 -5.97
CA ILE A 65 4.91 22.40 -6.62
C ILE A 65 5.71 21.64 -5.57
N ASN A 66 5.34 20.38 -5.38
CA ASN A 66 6.00 19.52 -4.41
C ASN A 66 6.32 18.17 -5.04
N PHE A 67 7.46 17.59 -4.66
CA PHE A 67 7.86 16.24 -5.02
C PHE A 67 8.54 15.58 -3.82
N GLN A 68 8.09 14.39 -3.47
CA GLN A 68 8.57 13.61 -2.35
C GLN A 68 8.74 12.15 -2.75
N GLY A 69 9.85 11.57 -2.34
CA GLY A 69 10.13 10.15 -2.46
C GLY A 69 10.54 9.58 -1.10
N THR A 70 10.08 8.37 -0.79
CA THR A 70 10.45 7.67 0.45
C THR A 70 10.92 6.27 0.09
N ALA A 71 12.06 5.85 0.64
CA ALA A 71 12.55 4.47 0.60
C ALA A 71 12.61 3.91 2.02
N VAL A 72 12.06 2.71 2.24
CA VAL A 72 11.98 2.07 3.56
C VAL A 72 12.60 0.68 3.47
N TYR A 73 13.46 0.36 4.44
CA TYR A 73 14.06 -0.96 4.61
C TYR A 73 13.51 -1.59 5.88
N LEU A 74 13.04 -2.83 5.78
CA LEU A 74 12.48 -3.61 6.87
C LEU A 74 13.43 -4.76 7.20
N TRP A 75 13.71 -4.95 8.48
CA TRP A 75 14.30 -6.19 8.98
C TRP A 75 13.16 -7.09 9.48
N GLU A 76 13.02 -8.25 8.85
CA GLU A 76 12.08 -9.29 9.26
C GLU A 76 12.85 -10.49 9.84
N SER A 77 12.37 -11.06 10.94
CA SER A 77 12.90 -12.32 11.49
C SER A 77 11.75 -13.20 11.98
N LEU A 78 11.70 -14.42 11.47
CA LEU A 78 10.77 -15.45 11.91
C LEU A 78 11.55 -16.63 12.49
N LYS A 79 11.12 -17.08 13.66
CA LYS A 79 11.62 -18.29 14.31
C LYS A 79 10.50 -19.31 14.34
N PHE A 80 10.81 -20.53 13.95
CA PHE A 80 9.92 -21.66 14.09
C PHE A 80 10.34 -22.45 15.31
N GLU A 81 9.37 -22.79 16.14
CA GLU A 81 9.57 -23.63 17.32
C GLU A 81 8.81 -24.93 17.08
N ASN A 82 9.47 -26.05 17.36
CA ASN A 82 8.93 -27.37 17.16
C ASN A 82 9.30 -28.28 18.32
N ASP A 83 8.28 -28.88 18.92
CA ASP A 83 8.41 -29.80 20.05
C ASP A 83 8.52 -31.26 19.61
N LEU A 84 8.44 -31.54 18.30
CA LEU A 84 8.55 -32.89 17.76
C LEU A 84 10.03 -33.31 17.60
N PRO A 85 10.45 -34.41 18.23
CA PRO A 85 11.82 -34.89 18.13
C PRO A 85 12.16 -35.30 16.69
N GLY A 86 13.30 -34.82 16.18
CA GLY A 86 13.84 -35.19 14.87
C GLY A 86 13.41 -34.32 13.69
N ILE A 87 12.61 -33.26 13.91
CA ILE A 87 12.25 -32.30 12.86
C ILE A 87 12.93 -30.97 13.17
N GLU A 88 14.00 -30.66 12.45
CA GLU A 88 14.63 -29.34 12.51
C GLU A 88 13.78 -28.33 11.73
N THR A 89 13.51 -27.18 12.36
CA THR A 89 12.81 -26.07 11.72
C THR A 89 13.77 -24.88 11.61
N GLU A 90 14.11 -24.50 10.38
CA GLU A 90 14.97 -23.34 10.12
C GLU A 90 14.14 -22.05 10.06
N GLY A 91 14.42 -21.13 10.99
CA GLY A 91 13.91 -19.76 10.91
C GLY A 91 14.65 -18.93 9.85
N PHE A 92 14.16 -17.72 9.60
CA PHE A 92 14.83 -16.77 8.70
C PHE A 92 14.99 -15.39 9.33
N SER A 93 15.95 -14.63 8.81
CA SER A 93 16.20 -13.24 9.13
C SER A 93 16.69 -12.53 7.87
N GLU A 94 15.95 -11.54 7.40
CA GLU A 94 16.23 -10.88 6.13
C GLU A 94 15.95 -9.38 6.19
N ILE A 95 16.70 -8.63 5.40
CA ILE A 95 16.44 -7.20 5.16
C ILE A 95 15.75 -7.07 3.82
N LYS A 96 14.52 -6.56 3.83
CA LYS A 96 13.71 -6.29 2.64
C LYS A 96 13.62 -4.79 2.39
N SER A 97 13.52 -4.42 1.12
CA SER A 97 13.02 -3.10 0.74
C SER A 97 11.50 -3.22 0.59
N VAL A 98 10.75 -2.42 1.35
CA VAL A 98 9.28 -2.41 1.31
C VAL A 98 8.79 -1.27 0.41
N PRO A 99 7.56 -1.36 -0.13
CA PRO A 99 7.07 -0.46 -1.15
C PRO A 99 7.27 1.00 -0.79
N ASN A 100 7.83 1.69 -1.75
CA ASN A 100 8.33 3.03 -1.62
C ASN A 100 7.43 3.98 -2.40
N PHE A 101 7.20 5.13 -1.77
CA PHE A 101 6.26 6.16 -2.21
C PHE A 101 7.01 7.17 -3.07
N LEU A 102 6.44 7.55 -4.20
CA LEU A 102 6.84 8.73 -4.95
C LEU A 102 5.58 9.54 -5.25
N GLY A 103 5.57 10.83 -4.92
CA GLY A 103 4.40 11.64 -5.19
C GLY A 103 4.63 13.10 -4.95
N GLY A 104 3.62 13.90 -5.27
CA GLY A 104 3.74 15.33 -5.21
C GLY A 104 2.45 16.04 -5.55
N VAL A 105 2.53 17.37 -5.62
CA VAL A 105 1.43 18.23 -6.07
C VAL A 105 1.91 19.22 -7.10
N LEU A 106 0.97 19.67 -7.94
CA LEU A 106 1.13 20.74 -8.91
C LEU A 106 -0.12 21.60 -8.90
N ASP A 107 0.06 22.90 -8.69
CA ASP A 107 -1.00 23.90 -8.84
C ASP A 107 -1.07 24.41 -10.27
N ILE A 108 -2.29 24.43 -10.82
CA ILE A 108 -2.58 24.89 -12.18
C ILE A 108 -3.67 25.96 -12.11
N ASN A 109 -3.39 27.11 -12.72
CA ASN A 109 -4.28 28.28 -12.72
C ASN A 109 -5.00 28.43 -14.08
N ILE A 110 -6.00 27.59 -14.35
CA ILE A 110 -6.79 27.65 -15.60
C ILE A 110 -8.20 28.22 -15.36
N LEU A 111 -8.83 27.92 -14.21
CA LEU A 111 -10.21 28.35 -13.86
C LEU A 111 -10.32 28.65 -12.36
N GLY A 112 -9.29 29.31 -11.81
CA GLY A 112 -8.97 29.30 -10.38
C GLY A 112 -7.83 28.32 -10.10
N THR A 113 -7.27 28.37 -8.89
CA THR A 113 -6.17 27.49 -8.48
C THR A 113 -6.71 26.08 -8.30
N VAL A 114 -6.32 25.18 -9.20
CA VAL A 114 -6.62 23.75 -9.11
C VAL A 114 -5.35 23.03 -8.71
N ARG A 115 -5.40 22.33 -7.58
CA ARG A 115 -4.30 21.47 -7.12
C ARG A 115 -4.46 20.06 -7.65
N ILE A 116 -3.43 19.54 -8.30
CA ILE A 116 -3.36 18.17 -8.80
C ILE A 116 -2.30 17.41 -8.00
N GLY A 117 -2.76 16.42 -7.23
CA GLY A 117 -1.89 15.45 -6.57
C GLY A 117 -1.58 14.26 -7.48
N TYR A 118 -0.33 13.78 -7.48
CA TYR A 118 0.08 12.58 -8.18
C TYR A 118 0.87 11.64 -7.25
N SER A 119 0.72 10.33 -7.43
CA SER A 119 1.44 9.33 -6.64
C SER A 119 1.67 8.04 -7.39
N ILE A 120 2.83 7.45 -7.16
CA ILE A 120 3.30 6.16 -7.67
C ILE A 120 3.70 5.33 -6.45
N PHE A 121 3.19 4.10 -6.40
CA PHE A 121 3.41 3.17 -5.30
C PHE A 121 4.06 1.89 -5.81
N GLY A 122 5.02 1.35 -5.06
CA GLY A 122 5.49 -0.01 -5.28
C GLY A 122 4.38 -1.04 -5.00
N ARG A 123 4.29 -2.10 -5.80
CA ARG A 123 3.34 -3.21 -5.56
C ARG A 123 3.97 -4.23 -4.61
N HIS A 124 3.25 -4.61 -3.56
CA HIS A 124 3.66 -5.69 -2.65
C HIS A 124 3.10 -7.04 -3.10
N SER A 125 3.93 -8.09 -3.03
CA SER A 125 3.54 -9.49 -3.17
C SER A 125 4.16 -10.29 -2.03
N TYR A 126 3.35 -10.89 -1.17
CA TYR A 126 3.84 -11.82 -0.15
C TYR A 126 4.08 -13.18 -0.80
N LYS A 127 5.32 -13.66 -0.81
CA LYS A 127 5.65 -15.04 -1.18
C LYS A 127 6.00 -15.78 0.10
N LEU A 128 5.02 -16.50 0.65
CA LEU A 128 5.26 -17.40 1.76
C LEU A 128 5.62 -18.77 1.19
N GLU A 129 6.91 -19.07 1.11
CA GLU A 129 7.38 -20.42 0.80
C GLU A 129 7.37 -21.24 2.10
N LEU A 130 6.26 -21.92 2.36
CA LEU A 130 6.22 -22.96 3.37
C LEU A 130 6.91 -24.18 2.77
N ALA A 131 8.17 -24.40 3.12
CA ALA A 131 8.84 -25.67 2.85
C ALA A 131 8.12 -26.75 3.68
N SER A 132 7.13 -27.42 3.10
CA SER A 132 6.53 -28.61 3.69
C SER A 132 7.52 -29.76 3.58
N SER A 133 8.51 -29.80 4.49
CA SER A 133 9.35 -30.97 4.73
C SER A 133 8.53 -32.05 5.45
N LEU A 134 7.45 -32.52 4.82
CA LEU A 134 6.59 -33.59 5.32
C LEU A 134 6.34 -34.69 4.27
N SER A 135 6.91 -34.57 3.05
CA SER A 135 6.76 -35.59 2.00
C SER A 135 7.95 -36.52 1.85
N ASP A 136 9.16 -36.10 2.24
CA ASP A 136 10.38 -36.88 2.00
C ASP A 136 10.69 -37.91 3.10
N THR A 137 10.03 -37.83 4.25
CA THR A 137 10.19 -38.79 5.37
C THR A 137 9.15 -39.91 5.39
N LEU A 138 8.12 -39.87 4.52
CA LEU A 138 7.11 -40.95 4.41
C LEU A 138 7.45 -42.01 3.34
N HIS A 139 8.60 -41.88 2.68
CA HIS A 139 9.05 -42.81 1.63
C HIS A 139 10.46 -43.41 1.85
N ALA A 140 11.03 -43.30 3.06
CA ALA A 140 12.31 -43.91 3.42
C ALA A 140 12.16 -44.99 4.50
#